data_AF-A0AAU5BV82-F1
#
_entry.id   AF-A0AAU5BV82-F1
#
_cell.length_a   1.000
_cell.length_b   1.000
_cell.length_c   1.000
_cell.angle_alpha   90.00
_cell.angle_beta   90.00
_cell.angle_gamma   90.00
#
_symmetry.space_group_name_H-M   'P 1'
#
loop_
_entity.id
_entity.type
_entity.pdbx_description
1 polymer ?
#
loop_
_entity_poly.entity_id
_entity_poly.type
_entity_poly.pdbx_seq_one_letter_code
_entity_poly.pdbx_strand_id
1 'polypeptide(L)'
;MITQIRIDGFKSFRRFSLDVPPTLIMLGANGAGKSNLFDALRLVAGTADRGFEETVRSDPRLTPARFFRAGRGESVRERGCSRRFPRTGGGATTPSGR
;
A
#
# COMPACT_ATOMS: atom_id res chain seq x y z
N MET A 1 2.46 14.37 -4.18
CA MET A 1 1.94 13.13 -4.80
C MET A 1 2.70 11.95 -4.22
N ILE A 2 2.01 10.89 -3.76
CA ILE A 2 2.66 9.66 -3.24
C ILE A 2 3.10 8.83 -4.44
N THR A 3 4.37 8.42 -4.48
CA THR A 3 4.97 7.69 -5.61
C THR A 3 5.31 6.23 -5.28
N GLN A 4 5.48 5.90 -3.99
CA GLN A 4 5.84 4.55 -3.55
C GLN A 4 5.29 4.27 -2.15
N ILE A 5 4.78 3.05 -1.95
CA ILE A 5 4.34 2.55 -0.65
C ILE A 5 5.12 1.27 -0.34
N ARG A 6 5.78 1.22 0.82
CA ARG A 6 6.49 0.04 1.33
C ARG A 6 5.98 -0.31 2.72
N ILE A 7 5.62 -1.58 2.92
CA ILE A 7 5.05 -2.08 4.17
C ILE A 7 5.73 -3.40 4.54
N ASP A 8 6.28 -3.44 5.75
CA ASP A 8 6.88 -4.61 6.39
C ASP A 8 6.27 -4.77 7.80
N GLY A 9 6.04 -6.01 8.22
CA GLY A 9 5.57 -6.34 9.57
C GLY A 9 4.13 -5.93 9.93
N PHE A 10 3.37 -5.31 9.00
CA PHE A 10 2.00 -4.85 9.26
C PHE A 10 0.93 -5.86 8.81
N LYS A 11 0.14 -6.38 9.75
CA LYS A 11 -0.91 -7.38 9.49
C LYS A 11 -0.35 -8.52 8.63
N SER A 12 -1.06 -8.93 7.58
CA SER A 12 -0.65 -9.99 6.65
C SER A 12 0.52 -9.60 5.73
N PHE A 13 0.97 -8.34 5.72
CA PHE A 13 2.09 -7.94 4.89
C PHE A 13 3.41 -8.35 5.54
N ARG A 14 4.21 -9.12 4.79
CA ARG A 14 5.59 -9.44 5.15
C ARG A 14 6.56 -8.53 4.42
N ARG A 15 6.48 -8.43 3.10
CA ARG A 15 7.38 -7.59 2.29
C ARG A 15 6.59 -7.04 1.12
N PHE A 16 5.80 -6.01 1.36
CA PHE A 16 4.93 -5.40 0.36
C PHE A 16 5.55 -4.11 -0.16
N SER A 17 5.67 -4.00 -1.49
CA SER A 17 6.08 -2.77 -2.17
C SER A 17 5.13 -2.52 -3.32
N LEU A 18 4.68 -1.28 -3.46
CA LEU A 18 3.78 -0.82 -4.50
C LEU A 18 4.27 0.52 -5.03
N ASP A 19 4.53 0.57 -6.33
CA ASP A 19 4.71 1.83 -7.03
C ASP A 19 3.32 2.42 -7.31
N VAL A 20 3.11 3.68 -6.93
CA VAL A 20 1.80 4.33 -7.04
C VAL A 20 1.72 5.08 -8.37
N PRO A 21 0.95 4.58 -9.35
CA PRO A 21 0.68 5.32 -10.58
C PRO A 21 -0.24 6.53 -10.29
N PRO A 22 -0.39 7.47 -11.24
CA PRO A 22 -1.35 8.57 -11.12
C PRO A 22 -2.78 8.14 -10.78
N THR A 23 -3.18 6.94 -11.22
CA THR A 23 -4.47 6.33 -10.90
C THR A 23 -4.27 4.88 -10.47
N LEU A 24 -4.54 4.57 -9.20
CA LEU A 24 -4.42 3.22 -8.64
C LEU A 24 -5.82 2.63 -8.36
N ILE A 25 -6.14 1.50 -9.01
CA ILE A 25 -7.35 0.72 -8.74
C ILE A 25 -6.95 -0.61 -8.10
N MET A 26 -7.56 -0.94 -6.96
CA MET A 26 -7.27 -2.19 -6.23
C MET A 26 -8.39 -3.22 -6.41
N LEU A 27 -8.08 -4.32 -7.10
CA LEU A 27 -8.98 -5.47 -7.31
C LEU A 27 -8.41 -6.74 -6.68
N GLY A 28 -9.26 -7.70 -6.32
CA GLY A 28 -8.84 -9.05 -5.91
C GLY A 28 -9.86 -9.73 -5.00
N ALA A 29 -9.58 -10.97 -4.61
CA ALA A 29 -10.43 -11.73 -3.69
C ALA A 29 -10.53 -11.08 -2.29
N ASN A 30 -11.61 -11.40 -1.56
CA ASN A 30 -11.70 -11.09 -0.13
C ASN A 30 -10.54 -11.77 0.60
N GLY A 31 -9.94 -11.07 1.57
CA GLY A 31 -8.75 -11.58 2.28
C GLY A 31 -7.42 -11.42 1.54
N ALA A 32 -7.39 -10.95 0.29
CA ALA A 32 -6.14 -10.69 -0.45
C ALA A 32 -5.27 -9.54 0.12
N GLY A 33 -5.69 -8.91 1.23
CA GLY A 33 -4.93 -7.85 1.89
C GLY A 33 -5.32 -6.41 1.52
N LYS A 34 -6.35 -6.19 0.69
CA LYS A 34 -6.83 -4.84 0.33
C LYS A 34 -7.19 -4.01 1.57
N SER A 35 -8.03 -4.53 2.47
CA SER A 35 -8.39 -3.85 3.72
C SER A 35 -7.17 -3.56 4.60
N ASN A 36 -6.18 -4.46 4.61
CA ASN A 36 -4.94 -4.23 5.34
C ASN A 36 -4.14 -3.05 4.77
N LEU A 37 -4.11 -2.86 3.43
CA LEU A 37 -3.42 -1.71 2.84
C LEU A 37 -4.10 -0.41 3.25
N PHE A 38 -5.43 -0.37 3.21
CA PHE A 38 -6.18 0.78 3.69
C PHE A 38 -5.95 1.05 5.18
N ASP A 39 -5.86 0.01 6.00
CA ASP A 39 -5.56 0.19 7.42
C ASP A 39 -4.14 0.71 7.66
N ALA A 40 -3.15 0.28 6.85
CA ALA A 40 -1.80 0.86 6.91
C ALA A 40 -1.80 2.34 6.54
N LEU A 41 -2.54 2.72 5.48
CA LEU A 41 -2.68 4.11 5.07
C LEU A 41 -3.41 4.95 6.12
N ARG A 42 -4.44 4.40 6.79
CA ARG A 42 -5.12 5.06 7.90
C ARG A 42 -4.18 5.30 9.08
N LEU A 43 -3.35 4.32 9.41
CA LEU A 43 -2.36 4.48 10.48
C LEU A 43 -1.40 5.62 10.16
N VAL A 44 -0.86 5.67 8.94
CA VAL A 44 0.06 6.73 8.52
C VAL A 44 -0.65 8.09 8.53
N ALA A 45 -1.85 8.18 7.95
CA ALA A 45 -2.61 9.42 7.89
C ALA A 45 -2.97 9.96 9.29
N GLY A 46 -3.51 9.10 10.16
CA GLY A 46 -3.83 9.50 11.54
C GLY A 46 -2.57 9.85 12.33
N THR A 47 -1.48 9.10 12.17
CA THR A 47 -0.22 9.42 12.86
C THR A 47 0.32 10.78 12.45
N ALA A 48 0.20 11.15 11.16
CA ALA A 48 0.61 12.45 10.67
C ALA A 48 -0.30 13.60 11.15
N ASP A 49 -1.60 13.33 11.34
CA ASP A 49 -2.60 14.35 11.69
C ASP A 49 -2.68 14.62 13.20
N ARG A 50 -2.74 13.56 14.01
CA ARG A 50 -3.03 13.60 15.46
C ARG A 50 -2.02 12.81 16.31
N GLY A 51 -0.97 12.26 15.69
CA GLY A 51 0.01 11.44 16.38
C GLY A 51 -0.38 9.96 16.50
N PHE A 52 0.64 9.13 16.77
CA PHE A 52 0.52 7.67 16.77
C PHE A 52 -0.41 7.15 17.89
N GLU A 53 -0.15 7.57 19.12
CA GLU A 53 -0.90 7.11 20.31
C GLU A 53 -2.40 7.36 20.20
N GLU A 54 -2.78 8.56 19.79
CA GLU A 54 -4.18 8.94 19.63
C GLU A 54 -4.85 8.19 18.48
N THR A 55 -4.14 8.01 17.37
CA THR A 55 -4.63 7.24 16.22
C THR A 55 -4.90 5.80 16.55
N VAL A 56 -3.98 5.17 17.28
CA VAL A 56 -4.12 3.77 17.68
C VAL A 56 -5.17 3.57 18.76
N ARG A 57 -5.36 4.56 19.66
CA ARG A 57 -6.41 4.55 20.67
C ARG A 57 -7.80 4.71 20.06
N SER A 58 -7.93 5.58 19.06
CA SER A 58 -9.22 5.93 18.44
C SER A 58 -9.71 4.93 17.39
N ASP A 59 -8.83 4.14 16.77
CA ASP A 59 -9.21 3.14 15.77
C ASP A 59 -9.00 1.71 16.29
N PRO A 60 -10.08 0.95 16.59
CA PRO A 60 -9.99 -0.47 17.00
C PRO A 60 -9.32 -1.38 15.97
N ARG A 61 -9.22 -0.96 14.71
CA ARG A 61 -8.50 -1.69 13.64
C ARG A 61 -7.00 -1.42 13.64
N LEU A 62 -6.51 -0.56 14.55
CA LEU A 62 -5.10 -0.16 14.71
C LEU A 62 -4.51 -0.42 16.11
N THR A 63 -5.25 -1.03 17.04
CA THR A 63 -4.76 -1.60 18.32
C THR A 63 -3.42 -2.36 18.24
N PRO A 64 -2.36 -1.98 18.99
CA PRO A 64 -0.99 -2.45 18.78
C PRO A 64 -0.84 -3.98 18.82
N ALA A 65 -1.54 -4.62 19.78
CA ALA A 65 -1.47 -6.05 20.04
C ALA A 65 -1.91 -6.93 18.86
N ARG A 66 -2.62 -6.37 17.86
CA ARG A 66 -3.16 -7.12 16.72
C ARG A 66 -2.46 -6.85 15.39
N PHE A 67 -1.58 -5.85 15.29
CA PHE A 67 -1.18 -5.34 13.97
C PHE A 67 0.31 -5.36 13.65
N PHE A 68 1.19 -5.26 14.65
CA PHE A 68 2.62 -5.49 14.45
C PHE A 68 2.99 -6.89 14.89
N ARG A 69 3.65 -7.65 14.01
CA ARG A 69 4.35 -8.87 14.42
C ARG A 69 5.74 -8.49 14.91
N ALA A 70 6.13 -8.99 16.08
CA ALA A 70 7.51 -8.91 16.56
C ALA A 70 8.42 -9.67 15.57
N GLY A 71 9.13 -8.93 14.72
CA GLY A 71 10.09 -9.50 13.79
C GLY A 71 11.31 -9.99 14.56
N ARG A 72 11.57 -11.31 14.58
CA ARG A 72 12.93 -11.80 14.74
C ARG A 72 13.66 -11.44 13.44
N GLY A 73 14.81 -10.76 13.53
CA GLY A 73 15.52 -10.13 12.42
C GLY A 73 15.89 -11.08 11.28
N GLU A 74 14.95 -11.36 10.38
CA GLU A 74 15.20 -12.05 9.12
C GLU A 74 15.48 -11.02 8.03
N SER A 75 16.69 -11.08 7.49
CA SER A 75 17.20 -10.27 6.38
C SER A 75 16.18 -10.14 5.22
N VAL A 76 16.01 -8.88 4.80
CA VAL A 76 15.13 -8.42 3.72
C VAL A 76 15.48 -9.13 2.41
N ARG A 77 14.66 -10.09 1.98
CA ARG A 77 14.66 -10.63 0.61
C ARG A 77 13.40 -10.16 -0.10
N GLU A 78 13.57 -9.17 -0.98
CA GLU A 78 12.50 -8.55 -1.76
C GLU A 78 11.66 -9.61 -2.48
N ARG A 79 10.36 -9.68 -2.14
CA ARG A 79 9.36 -10.30 -3.00
C ARG A 79 8.49 -9.19 -3.56
N GLY A 80 9.07 -8.43 -4.48
CA GLY A 80 8.35 -7.38 -5.19
C GLY A 80 7.25 -7.99 -6.04
N CYS A 81 6.00 -7.55 -5.85
CA CYS A 81 5.00 -7.64 -6.91
C CYS A 81 5.31 -6.50 -7.90
N SER A 82 6.37 -6.68 -8.70
CA SER A 82 6.77 -5.70 -9.71
C SER A 82 5.90 -5.83 -10.96
N ARG A 83 4.59 -5.57 -10.85
CA ARG A 83 3.81 -5.31 -12.06
C ARG A 83 4.01 -3.85 -12.43
N ARG A 84 5.12 -3.62 -13.14
CA ARG A 84 5.42 -2.38 -13.85
C ARG A 84 4.26 -2.16 -14.83
N PHE A 85 3.30 -1.32 -14.46
CA PHE A 85 2.23 -0.95 -15.39
C PHE A 85 2.87 -0.25 -16.59
N PRO A 86 2.65 -0.70 -17.83
CA PRO A 86 3.16 0.01 -18.99
C PRO A 86 2.55 1.41 -18.98
N ARG A 87 3.40 2.42 -19.10
CA ARG A 87 2.96 3.79 -19.35
C ARG A 87 2.22 3.77 -20.69
N THR A 88 0.89 3.80 -20.67
CA THR A 88 0.10 4.09 -21.86
C THR A 88 0.33 5.55 -22.22
N GLY A 89 1.39 5.80 -22.99
CA GLY A 89 1.57 7.04 -23.71
C GLY A 89 0.49 7.12 -24.78
N GLY A 90 -0.48 8.02 -24.59
CA GLY A 90 -1.47 8.34 -25.58
C GLY A 90 -0.82 9.03 -26.78
N GLY A 91 -0.59 8.28 -27.86
CA GLY A 91 -0.39 8.83 -29.19
C GLY A 91 -1.73 8.82 -29.91
N ALA A 92 -2.41 9.97 -29.96
CA ALA A 92 -3.52 10.18 -30.86
C ALA A 92 -2.97 10.22 -32.30
N THR A 93 -3.14 9.14 -33.05
CA THR A 93 -2.99 9.17 -34.51
C THR A 93 -4.37 9.27 -35.14
N THR A 94 -4.77 10.49 -35.48
CA THR A 94 -5.88 10.77 -36.39
C THR A 94 -5.51 10.23 -37.78
N PRO A 95 -6.33 9.43 -38.47
CA PRO A 95 -6.08 9.14 -39.87
C PRO A 95 -6.57 10.33 -40.70
N SER A 96 -5.64 11.12 -41.24
CA SER A 96 -5.93 12.04 -42.34
C SER A 96 -6.13 11.21 -43.61
N GLY A 97 -7.25 11.42 -44.30
CA GLY A 97 -7.64 10.64 -45.47
C GLY A 97 -6.73 10.76 -46.68
N ARG A 98 -6.90 9.78 -47.58
CA ARG A 98 -6.98 9.91 -49.03
C ARG A 98 -7.98 8.89 -49.54
#